data_AF-A0A532CET3-F1
#
_entry.id   AF-A0A532CET3-F1
#
_cell.length_a   1.000
_cell.length_b   1.000
_cell.length_c   1.000
_cell.angle_alpha   90.00
_cell.angle_beta   90.00
_cell.angle_gamma   90.00
#
_symmetry.space_group_name_H-M   'P 1'
#
loop_
_entity.id
_entity.type
_entity.pdbx_description
1 polymer ?
#
loop_
_entity_poly.entity_id
_entity_poly.type
_entity_poly.pdbx_seq_one_letter_code
_entity_poly.pdbx_strand_id
1 'polypeptide(L)'
;MATPDEQAVQRAIAAISQSDPLIKLLQQVRLGRMKPTDVGLCAVTESWLGIYEKALATDGLTQSGLRRLNPAPRLAVLIDAGVLTDDHQGVTALKASYNRVLTHAGGE
;
A
#
# COMPACT_ATOMS: atom_id res chain seq x y z
N MET A 1 -13.55 -12.88 20.44
CA MET A 1 -14.21 -12.39 19.22
C MET A 1 -13.44 -11.15 18.80
N ALA A 2 -12.90 -11.10 17.58
CA ALA A 2 -12.25 -9.90 17.06
C ALA A 2 -13.31 -8.78 17.01
N THR A 3 -12.96 -7.58 17.46
CA THR A 3 -13.84 -6.42 17.35
C THR A 3 -14.11 -6.13 15.87
N PRO A 4 -15.26 -5.52 15.52
CA PRO A 4 -15.59 -5.21 14.13
C PRO A 4 -14.51 -4.36 13.43
N ASP A 5 -13.84 -3.47 14.18
CA ASP A 5 -12.66 -2.74 13.72
C ASP A 5 -11.50 -3.68 13.34
N GLU A 6 -11.18 -4.66 14.18
CA GLU A 6 -10.09 -5.59 13.92
C GLU A 6 -10.38 -6.47 12.68
N GLN A 7 -11.65 -6.79 12.43
CA GLN A 7 -12.05 -7.47 11.19
C GLN A 7 -11.92 -6.57 9.95
N ALA A 8 -12.25 -5.27 10.06
CA ALA A 8 -12.06 -4.31 8.98
C ALA A 8 -10.57 -4.17 8.63
N VAL A 9 -9.71 -4.04 9.65
CA VAL A 9 -8.25 -4.02 9.50
C VAL A 9 -7.73 -5.30 8.84
N GLN A 10 -8.16 -6.48 9.30
CA GLN A 10 -7.73 -7.75 8.72
C GLN A 10 -8.16 -7.89 7.24
N ARG A 11 -9.38 -7.44 6.90
CA ARG A 11 -9.85 -7.43 5.50
C ARG A 11 -9.02 -6.48 4.64
N ALA A 12 -8.73 -5.28 5.14
CA ALA A 12 -7.87 -4.31 4.44
C ALA A 12 -6.46 -4.87 4.22
N ILE A 13 -5.85 -5.47 5.25
CA ILE A 13 -4.54 -6.13 5.15
C ILE A 13 -4.57 -7.25 4.11
N ALA A 14 -5.61 -8.11 4.14
CA ALA A 14 -5.73 -9.22 3.21
C ALA A 14 -5.87 -8.73 1.76
N ALA A 15 -6.70 -7.71 1.51
CA ALA A 15 -6.88 -7.12 0.18
C ALA A 15 -5.57 -6.52 -0.36
N ILE A 16 -4.85 -5.75 0.46
CA ILE A 16 -3.55 -5.17 0.08
C ILE A 16 -2.52 -6.26 -0.20
N SER A 17 -2.46 -7.29 0.67
CA SER A 17 -1.48 -8.37 0.57
C SER A 17 -1.73 -9.29 -0.62
N GLN A 18 -2.99 -9.49 -1.00
CA GLN A 18 -3.35 -10.29 -2.17
C GLN A 18 -2.88 -9.65 -3.48
N SER A 19 -2.91 -8.32 -3.55
CA SER A 19 -2.49 -7.55 -4.71
C SER A 19 -1.05 -7.05 -4.61
N ASP A 20 -0.29 -7.50 -3.61
CA ASP A 20 1.03 -6.98 -3.31
C ASP A 20 2.07 -7.36 -4.40
N PRO A 21 2.63 -6.38 -5.12
CA PRO A 21 3.62 -6.63 -6.17
C PRO A 21 4.96 -7.15 -5.62
N LEU A 22 5.22 -7.00 -4.30
CA LEU A 22 6.52 -7.32 -3.70
C LEU A 22 6.78 -8.82 -3.69
N ILE A 23 5.75 -9.66 -3.54
CA ILE A 23 5.94 -11.10 -3.33
C ILE A 23 6.44 -11.79 -4.61
N LYS A 24 5.89 -11.44 -5.78
CA LYS A 24 6.21 -12.13 -7.05
C LYS A 24 7.01 -11.28 -8.01
N LEU A 25 6.60 -10.04 -8.24
CA LEU A 25 7.16 -9.24 -9.33
C LEU A 25 8.48 -8.60 -8.93
N LEU A 26 8.56 -8.04 -7.71
CA LEU A 26 9.81 -7.51 -7.18
C LEU A 26 10.90 -8.59 -7.10
N GLN A 27 10.53 -9.84 -6.79
CA GLN A 27 11.48 -10.95 -6.84
C GLN A 27 12.03 -11.16 -8.27
N GLN A 28 11.20 -11.05 -9.31
CA GLN A 28 11.70 -11.14 -10.70
C GLN A 28 12.60 -9.95 -11.06
N VAL A 29 12.29 -8.74 -10.59
CA VAL A 29 13.14 -7.55 -10.77
C VAL A 29 14.52 -7.75 -10.13
N ARG A 30 14.55 -8.21 -8.87
CA ARG A 30 15.80 -8.49 -8.14
C ARG A 30 16.64 -9.60 -8.77
N LEU A 31 16.00 -10.57 -9.42
CA LEU A 31 16.67 -11.64 -10.18
C LEU A 31 17.12 -11.19 -11.57
N GLY A 32 16.87 -9.94 -11.97
CA GLY A 32 17.19 -9.42 -13.31
C GLY A 32 16.31 -10.00 -14.43
N ARG A 33 15.22 -10.71 -14.09
CA ARG A 33 14.30 -11.32 -15.05
C ARG A 33 13.23 -10.36 -15.55
N MET A 34 13.02 -9.26 -14.84
CA MET A 34 12.06 -8.20 -15.19
C MET A 34 12.72 -6.84 -14.98
N LYS A 35 12.44 -5.89 -15.88
CA LYS A 35 12.92 -4.51 -15.69
C LYS A 35 12.02 -3.81 -14.66
N PRO A 36 12.58 -2.96 -13.79
CA PRO A 36 11.76 -2.19 -12.84
C PRO A 36 10.85 -1.18 -13.56
N THR A 37 11.22 -0.75 -14.76
CA THR A 37 10.45 0.14 -15.64
C THR A 37 9.55 -0.62 -16.62
N ASP A 38 9.32 -1.91 -16.39
CA ASP A 38 8.47 -2.70 -17.25
C ASP A 38 7.01 -2.24 -17.15
N VAL A 39 6.33 -2.10 -18.29
CA VAL A 39 4.95 -1.57 -18.36
C VAL A 39 3.99 -2.43 -17.54
N GLY A 40 4.19 -3.75 -17.52
CA GLY A 40 3.37 -4.66 -16.73
C GLY A 40 3.56 -4.44 -15.23
N LEU A 41 4.80 -4.18 -14.80
CA LEU A 41 5.10 -3.89 -13.40
C LEU A 41 4.55 -2.53 -12.97
N CYS A 42 4.69 -1.51 -13.84
CA CYS A 42 4.12 -0.19 -13.61
C CYS A 42 2.60 -0.28 -13.42
N ALA A 43 1.89 -0.95 -14.34
CA ALA A 43 0.44 -1.10 -14.28
C ALA A 43 -0.04 -1.85 -13.02
N VAL A 44 0.68 -2.90 -12.61
CA VAL A 44 0.37 -3.62 -11.35
C VAL A 44 0.62 -2.72 -10.15
N THR A 45 1.71 -1.96 -10.15
CA THR A 45 2.04 -1.06 -9.05
C THR A 45 1.01 0.07 -8.93
N GLU A 46 0.58 0.67 -10.05
CA GLU A 46 -0.48 1.68 -10.07
C GLU A 46 -1.83 1.11 -9.58
N SER A 47 -2.18 -0.11 -10.02
CA SER A 47 -3.38 -0.80 -9.51
C SER A 47 -3.29 -1.05 -8.01
N TRP A 48 -2.12 -1.45 -7.51
CA TRP A 48 -1.88 -1.68 -6.09
C TRP A 48 -2.03 -0.40 -5.26
N LEU A 49 -1.51 0.74 -5.74
CA LEU A 49 -1.72 2.04 -5.09
C LEU A 49 -3.22 2.37 -4.96
N GLY A 50 -4.00 2.17 -6.02
CA GLY A 50 -5.45 2.41 -5.98
C GLY A 50 -6.22 1.44 -5.06
N ILE A 51 -5.79 0.18 -4.96
CA ILE A 51 -6.36 -0.78 -3.99
C ILE A 51 -6.02 -0.35 -2.57
N TYR A 52 -4.80 0.16 -2.35
CA TYR A 52 -4.36 0.66 -1.05
C TYR A 52 -5.21 1.85 -0.60
N GLU A 53 -5.45 2.83 -1.47
CA GLU A 53 -6.30 3.97 -1.15
C GLU A 53 -7.73 3.54 -0.79
N LYS A 54 -8.30 2.58 -1.52
CA LYS A 54 -9.61 2.02 -1.17
C LYS A 54 -9.62 1.30 0.17
N ALA A 55 -8.54 0.58 0.49
CA ALA A 55 -8.39 -0.08 1.78
C ALA A 55 -8.30 0.95 2.91
N LEU A 56 -7.58 2.07 2.71
CA LEU A 56 -7.51 3.16 3.69
C LEU A 56 -8.82 3.94 3.83
N ALA A 57 -9.63 4.00 2.77
CA ALA A 57 -10.96 4.61 2.78
C ALA A 57 -12.04 3.69 3.39
N THR A 58 -11.67 2.50 3.88
CA THR A 58 -12.61 1.59 4.55
C THR A 58 -13.03 2.19 5.89
N ASP A 59 -14.34 2.31 6.08
CA ASP A 59 -14.93 2.81 7.31
C ASP A 59 -14.68 1.85 8.49
N GLY A 60 -14.53 2.40 9.69
CA GLY A 60 -14.29 1.61 10.91
C GLY A 60 -12.84 1.15 11.09
N LEU A 61 -11.86 1.83 10.49
CA LEU A 61 -10.44 1.64 10.78
C LEU A 61 -9.98 2.56 11.92
N THR A 62 -9.56 1.96 13.04
CA THR A 62 -8.96 2.70 14.16
C THR A 62 -7.54 3.17 13.83
N GLN A 63 -7.06 4.15 14.60
CA GLN A 63 -5.68 4.64 14.50
C GLN A 63 -4.65 3.48 14.61
N SER A 64 -4.90 2.52 15.50
CA SER A 64 -4.05 1.33 15.68
C SER A 64 -4.05 0.44 14.43
N GLY A 65 -5.22 0.26 13.81
CA GLY A 65 -5.37 -0.43 12.53
C GLY A 65 -4.61 0.25 11.39
N LEU A 66 -4.77 1.57 11.28
CA LEU A 66 -4.07 2.39 10.28
C LEU A 66 -2.55 2.28 10.41
N ARG A 67 -1.97 2.30 11.63
CA ARG A 67 -0.53 2.09 11.80
C ARG A 67 -0.02 0.77 11.25
N ARG A 68 -0.84 -0.29 11.28
CA ARG A 68 -0.50 -1.60 10.68
C ARG A 68 -0.61 -1.57 9.15
N LEU A 69 -1.49 -0.71 8.63
CA LEU A 69 -1.66 -0.39 7.22
C LEU A 69 -0.70 0.73 6.77
N ASN A 70 0.42 0.95 7.45
CA ASN A 70 1.38 1.96 7.02
C ASN A 70 1.96 1.61 5.64
N PRO A 71 1.77 2.46 4.60
CA PRO A 71 2.30 2.19 3.25
C PRO A 71 3.80 2.46 3.14
N ALA A 72 4.39 3.27 4.03
CA ALA A 72 5.78 3.71 3.95
C ALA A 72 6.83 2.59 3.73
N PRO A 73 6.84 1.48 4.50
CA PRO A 73 7.83 0.43 4.30
C PRO A 73 7.71 -0.25 2.93
N ARG A 74 6.49 -0.41 2.41
CA ARG A 74 6.26 -1.05 1.11
C ARG A 74 6.66 -0.11 -0.03
N LEU A 75 6.30 1.17 0.08
CA LEU A 75 6.71 2.20 -0.88
C LEU A 75 8.23 2.33 -0.96
N ALA A 76 8.92 2.30 0.19
CA ALA A 76 10.39 2.36 0.23
C ALA A 76 11.03 1.21 -0.57
N VAL A 77 10.49 -0.01 -0.46
CA VAL A 77 11.00 -1.17 -1.22
C VAL A 77 10.74 -1.03 -2.73
N LEU A 78 9.59 -0.51 -3.14
CA LEU A 78 9.30 -0.25 -4.55
C LEU A 78 10.20 0.84 -5.14
N ILE A 79 10.51 1.87 -4.35
CA ILE A 79 11.43 2.94 -4.74
C ILE A 79 12.87 2.43 -4.83
N ASP A 80 13.32 1.68 -3.84
CA ASP A 80 14.66 1.07 -3.81
C ASP A 80 14.90 0.13 -5.00
N ALA A 81 13.88 -0.65 -5.37
CA ALA A 81 13.94 -1.51 -6.55
C ALA A 81 13.84 -0.74 -7.88
N GLY A 82 13.65 0.58 -7.86
CA GLY A 82 13.52 1.44 -9.03
C GLY A 82 12.19 1.33 -9.77
N VAL A 83 11.19 0.69 -9.14
CA VAL A 83 9.85 0.50 -9.72
C VAL A 83 9.04 1.79 -9.64
N LEU A 84 9.18 2.51 -8.52
CA LEU A 84 8.60 3.83 -8.31
C LEU A 84 9.71 4.84 -8.07
N THR A 85 9.41 6.12 -8.30
CA THR A 85 10.23 7.24 -7.84
C THR A 85 9.60 7.85 -6.61
N ASP A 86 10.39 8.50 -5.75
CA ASP A 86 9.84 9.20 -4.59
C ASP A 86 8.91 10.36 -5.00
N ASP A 87 9.18 10.98 -6.16
CA ASP A 87 8.36 12.04 -6.78
C ASP A 87 7.09 11.51 -7.48
N HIS A 88 6.90 10.19 -7.55
CA HIS A 88 5.77 9.61 -8.26
C HIS A 88 4.44 10.10 -7.65
N GLN A 89 3.55 10.66 -8.48
CA GLN A 89 2.30 11.26 -8.03
C GLN A 89 1.47 10.31 -7.14
N GLY A 90 1.38 9.03 -7.50
CA GLY A 90 0.67 8.02 -6.71
C GLY A 90 1.30 7.73 -5.34
N VAL A 91 2.62 7.89 -5.20
CA VAL A 91 3.33 7.74 -3.91
C VAL A 91 2.96 8.91 -3.00
N THR A 92 3.04 10.13 -3.54
CA THR A 92 2.69 11.36 -2.81
C THR A 92 1.22 11.38 -2.42
N ALA A 93 0.33 11.02 -3.33
CA ALA A 93 -1.11 10.92 -3.07
C ALA A 93 -1.41 9.90 -1.97
N LEU A 94 -0.84 8.69 -2.04
CA LEU A 94 -1.07 7.66 -1.03
C LEU A 94 -0.54 8.06 0.35
N LYS A 95 0.65 8.65 0.42
CA LYS A 95 1.22 9.20 1.68
C LYS A 95 0.29 10.26 2.28
N ALA A 96 -0.23 11.17 1.46
CA ALA A 96 -1.15 12.21 1.89
C ALA A 96 -2.51 11.65 2.37
N SER A 97 -3.10 10.73 1.60
CA SER A 97 -4.34 10.02 1.95
C SER A 97 -4.20 9.31 3.29
N TYR A 98 -3.11 8.55 3.48
CA TYR A 98 -2.80 7.87 4.75
C TYR A 98 -2.69 8.84 5.93
N ASN A 99 -1.93 9.94 5.78
CA ASN A 99 -1.77 10.92 6.85
C ASN A 99 -3.11 11.59 7.21
N ARG A 100 -3.97 11.84 6.22
CA ARG A 100 -5.30 12.41 6.41
C ARG A 100 -6.19 11.48 7.24
N VAL A 101 -6.29 10.20 6.86
CA VAL A 101 -7.10 9.24 7.63
C VAL A 101 -6.53 8.98 9.02
N LEU A 102 -5.20 8.95 9.17
CA LEU A 102 -4.55 8.78 10.46
C LEU A 102 -4.81 9.95 11.42
N THR A 103 -4.80 11.19 10.89
CA THR A 103 -5.13 12.39 11.66
C THR A 103 -6.60 12.39 12.06
N HIS A 104 -7.49 11.96 11.16
CA HIS A 104 -8.92 11.89 11.44
C HIS A 104 -9.25 10.84 12.51
N ALA A 105 -8.68 9.64 12.41
CA ALA A 105 -8.87 8.55 13.38
C ALA A 105 -8.19 8.78 14.75
N GLY A 106 -7.32 9.79 14.86
CA GLY A 106 -6.68 10.17 16.13
C GLY A 106 -7.41 11.28 16.89
N GLY A 107 -8.53 11.78 16.35
CA GLY A 107 -9.33 12.86 16.94
C GLY A 107 -10.58 12.40 17.69
N GLU A 108 -10.75 11.10 17.90
CA GLU A 108 -11.86 10.51 18.68
C GLU A 108 -11.50 10.28 20.15
#